data_AF-A0A2A2Q463-F1
#
_entry.id   AF-A0A2A2Q463-F1
#
_cell.length_a   1.000
_cell.length_b   1.000
_cell.length_c   1.000
_cell.angle_alpha   90.00
_cell.angle_beta   90.00
_cell.angle_gamma   90.00
#
_symmetry.space_group_name_H-M   'P 1'
#
loop_
_entity.id
_entity.type
_entity.pdbx_description
1 polymer ?
#
loop_
_entity_poly.entity_id
_entity_poly.type
_entity_poly.pdbx_seq_one_letter_code
_entity_poly.pdbx_strand_id
1 'polypeptide(L)'
;MIASIAFRNFKALRNTRLALTPFNLVIGPNGSGKTSLIEALTMLRTLSQLPLGEADAVRVAGGPEIDFGFAPPFEGVVARLGCVSETVCNLLVVEPPDHADWPALRTQLREIRSYVLDHEALAEPAARAATTTLAPDGGNLAAVLHTLRERAPAEYAALTAELLRMMPEFGGVELVPDGGDRIALALRLAEGTLIPAHELSQGILYLLGVLALAFDPAPPRVLCIEEVDRGIHPRRLREFRDALYRLSHPQAFGLKRAPVQIVTTSHSPYFIDLFREHPEEVVITEKHGRAATFARLTDRPDLPELLQEGSLGDMWFSGILGGVPEEGPDAAELPRE
;
A
#
# COMPACT_ATOMS: atom_id res chain seq x y z
N MET A 1 -8.46 13.15 -1.24
CA MET A 1 -7.45 12.18 -1.73
C MET A 1 -6.27 12.95 -2.32
N ILE A 2 -5.10 12.34 -2.36
CA ILE A 2 -3.92 12.92 -3.02
C ILE A 2 -4.12 12.72 -4.53
N ALA A 3 -4.08 13.79 -5.31
CA ALA A 3 -4.29 13.75 -6.76
C ALA A 3 -2.98 13.49 -7.50
N SER A 4 -1.87 14.01 -7.00
CA SER A 4 -0.57 13.81 -7.65
C SER A 4 0.59 14.02 -6.69
N ILE A 5 1.71 13.40 -7.00
CA ILE A 5 3.00 13.60 -6.33
C ILE A 5 4.04 13.92 -7.38
N ALA A 6 4.81 14.98 -7.20
CA ALA A 6 5.93 15.33 -8.06
C ALA A 6 7.23 15.35 -7.25
N PHE A 7 8.25 14.67 -7.76
CA PHE A 7 9.56 14.53 -7.14
C PHE A 7 10.60 15.33 -7.92
N ARG A 8 11.41 16.10 -7.19
CA ARG A 8 12.59 16.78 -7.72
C ARG A 8 13.79 16.37 -6.87
N ASN A 9 14.82 15.81 -7.49
CA ASN A 9 16.09 15.40 -6.86
C ASN A 9 15.99 14.52 -5.60
N PHE A 10 14.89 13.78 -5.40
CA PHE A 10 14.68 12.93 -4.24
C PHE A 10 15.09 11.47 -4.53
N LYS A 11 16.16 10.98 -3.89
CA LYS A 11 16.77 9.67 -4.21
C LYS A 11 16.98 9.51 -5.73
N ALA A 12 16.53 8.42 -6.32
CA ALA A 12 16.58 8.20 -7.77
C ALA A 12 15.55 9.06 -8.55
N LEU A 13 14.57 9.67 -7.90
CA LEU A 13 13.48 10.41 -8.53
C LEU A 13 13.93 11.86 -8.79
N ARG A 14 14.54 12.09 -9.97
CA ARG A 14 15.17 13.37 -10.32
C ARG A 14 14.18 14.44 -10.78
N ASN A 15 13.27 14.10 -11.67
CA ASN A 15 12.20 14.96 -12.12
C ASN A 15 11.08 14.08 -12.67
N THR A 16 10.14 13.68 -11.82
CA THR A 16 9.06 12.77 -12.21
C THR A 16 7.79 13.11 -11.45
N ARG A 17 6.65 12.89 -12.08
CA ARG A 17 5.34 13.16 -11.51
C ARG A 17 4.45 11.94 -11.72
N LEU A 18 3.70 11.60 -10.68
CA LEU A 18 2.70 10.56 -10.71
C LEU A 18 1.35 11.16 -10.33
N ALA A 19 0.36 11.06 -11.22
CA ALA A 19 -1.04 11.25 -10.85
C ALA A 19 -1.50 10.01 -10.09
N LEU A 20 -2.22 10.17 -8.98
CA LEU A 20 -2.72 9.06 -8.15
C LEU A 20 -4.22 8.85 -8.37
N THR A 21 -4.60 7.58 -8.47
CA THR A 21 -5.97 7.07 -8.56
C THR A 21 -6.43 6.56 -7.19
N PRO A 22 -7.68 6.10 -7.02
CA PRO A 22 -8.10 5.41 -5.80
C PRO A 22 -7.28 4.16 -5.49
N PHE A 23 -6.77 3.45 -6.50
CA PHE A 23 -5.90 2.29 -6.34
C PHE A 23 -4.67 2.40 -7.26
N ASN A 24 -3.47 2.22 -6.70
CA ASN A 24 -2.20 2.37 -7.40
C ASN A 24 -1.32 1.14 -7.14
N LEU A 25 -1.22 0.23 -8.10
CA LEU A 25 -0.26 -0.88 -8.10
C LEU A 25 1.05 -0.42 -8.72
N VAL A 26 2.11 -0.35 -7.93
CA VAL A 26 3.44 0.12 -8.37
C VAL A 26 4.38 -1.06 -8.55
N ILE A 27 4.86 -1.25 -9.78
CA ILE A 27 5.76 -2.35 -10.17
C ILE A 27 7.06 -1.81 -10.75
N GLY A 28 8.10 -2.63 -10.77
CA GLY A 28 9.39 -2.28 -11.38
C GLY A 28 10.60 -2.89 -10.65
N PRO A 29 11.84 -2.60 -11.07
CA PRO A 29 13.03 -3.23 -10.51
C PRO A 29 13.39 -2.68 -9.11
N ASN A 30 14.36 -3.29 -8.45
CA ASN A 30 14.82 -2.81 -7.15
C ASN A 30 15.51 -1.44 -7.27
N GLY A 31 15.20 -0.53 -6.34
CA GLY A 31 15.74 0.83 -6.35
C GLY A 31 15.19 1.75 -7.44
N SER A 32 14.04 1.40 -8.06
CA SER A 32 13.33 2.23 -9.05
C SER A 32 12.40 3.29 -8.44
N GLY A 33 12.36 3.42 -7.11
CA GLY A 33 11.56 4.46 -6.43
C GLY A 33 10.20 4.02 -5.89
N LYS A 34 9.85 2.72 -5.95
CA LYS A 34 8.61 2.19 -5.34
C LYS A 34 8.51 2.49 -3.84
N THR A 35 9.51 2.08 -3.06
CA THR A 35 9.60 2.40 -1.63
C THR A 35 9.72 3.91 -1.39
N SER A 36 10.44 4.64 -2.26
CA SER A 36 10.56 6.11 -2.18
C SER A 36 9.20 6.83 -2.26
N LEU A 37 8.25 6.29 -3.03
CA LEU A 37 6.89 6.82 -3.12
C LEU A 37 6.14 6.66 -1.79
N ILE A 38 6.25 5.50 -1.15
CA ILE A 38 5.61 5.19 0.13
C ILE A 38 6.25 5.99 1.27
N GLU A 39 7.57 6.13 1.26
CA GLU A 39 8.31 6.98 2.18
C GLU A 39 7.86 8.44 2.08
N ALA A 40 7.67 8.96 0.87
CA ALA A 40 7.21 10.34 0.68
C ALA A 40 5.81 10.58 1.30
N LEU A 41 4.89 9.62 1.13
CA LEU A 41 3.57 9.64 1.78
C LEU A 41 3.70 9.60 3.32
N THR A 42 4.62 8.78 3.83
CA THR A 42 4.91 8.67 5.27
C THR A 42 5.56 9.93 5.83
N MET A 43 6.44 10.59 5.07
CA MET A 43 7.03 11.88 5.41
C MET A 43 5.97 12.97 5.43
N LEU A 44 5.07 13.02 4.44
CA LEU A 44 3.95 13.97 4.41
C LEU A 44 3.08 13.82 5.67
N ARG A 45 2.73 12.58 6.05
CA ARG A 45 1.99 12.29 7.29
C ARG A 45 2.72 12.84 8.51
N THR A 46 4.01 12.54 8.65
CA THR A 46 4.82 12.92 9.82
C THR A 46 4.95 14.43 9.91
N LEU A 47 5.35 15.08 8.82
CA LEU A 47 5.57 16.53 8.78
C LEU A 47 4.27 17.31 8.89
N SER A 48 3.13 16.76 8.42
CA SER A 48 1.81 17.38 8.63
C SER A 48 1.44 17.50 10.11
N GLN A 49 2.10 16.79 11.02
CA GLN A 49 1.83 16.88 12.46
C GLN A 49 2.65 17.98 13.14
N LEU A 50 3.67 18.51 12.47
CA LEU A 50 4.52 19.59 12.96
C LEU A 50 3.98 20.97 12.51
N PRO A 51 4.52 22.08 13.05
CA PRO A 51 4.28 23.42 12.51
C PRO A 51 4.75 23.53 11.04
N LEU A 52 4.06 24.34 10.25
CA LEU A 52 4.45 24.62 8.87
C LEU A 52 5.73 25.46 8.82
N GLY A 53 6.52 25.24 7.77
CA GLY A 53 7.65 26.06 7.40
C GLY A 53 7.24 27.34 6.67
N GLU A 54 8.21 28.24 6.51
CA GLU A 54 8.09 29.40 5.63
C GLU A 54 8.42 29.03 4.18
N ALA A 55 7.73 29.64 3.21
CA ALA A 55 7.88 29.29 1.79
C ALA A 55 9.30 29.47 1.25
N ASP A 56 10.04 30.46 1.77
CA ASP A 56 11.42 30.74 1.36
C ASP A 56 12.42 29.71 1.91
N ALA A 57 12.07 28.99 2.97
CA ALA A 57 12.96 28.02 3.62
C ALA A 57 13.08 26.69 2.88
N VAL A 58 12.16 26.36 1.96
CA VAL A 58 12.23 25.13 1.14
C VAL A 58 13.24 25.27 -0.01
N ARG A 59 13.53 26.49 -0.44
CA ARG A 59 14.27 26.78 -1.68
C ARG A 59 15.79 26.73 -1.49
N VAL A 60 16.33 25.61 -1.01
CA VAL A 60 17.75 25.33 -1.27
C VAL A 60 17.86 25.09 -2.78
N ALA A 61 18.48 26.02 -3.51
CA ALA A 61 18.55 25.95 -4.97
C ALA A 61 19.15 24.60 -5.44
N GLY A 62 18.34 23.78 -6.12
CA GLY A 62 18.71 22.44 -6.59
C GLY A 62 18.56 21.31 -5.56
N GLY A 63 18.04 21.58 -4.36
CA GLY A 63 17.80 20.59 -3.32
C GLY A 63 16.63 19.63 -3.63
N PRO A 64 16.49 18.53 -2.87
CA PRO A 64 15.40 17.60 -3.04
C PRO A 64 14.07 18.17 -2.55
N GLU A 65 13.02 18.02 -3.35
CA GLU A 65 11.68 18.52 -3.07
C GLU A 65 10.63 17.51 -3.51
N ILE A 66 9.50 17.50 -2.79
CA ILE A 66 8.35 16.66 -3.14
C ILE A 66 7.07 17.51 -3.03
N ASP A 67 6.37 17.69 -4.15
CA ASP A 67 5.09 18.40 -4.19
C ASP A 67 3.93 17.40 -4.20
N PHE A 68 2.94 17.66 -3.36
CA PHE A 68 1.68 16.93 -3.31
C PHE A 68 0.54 17.86 -3.73
N GLY A 69 -0.20 17.44 -4.75
CA GLY A 69 -1.47 18.06 -5.15
C GLY A 69 -2.63 17.21 -4.69
N PHE A 70 -3.78 17.83 -4.43
CA PHE A 70 -4.96 17.17 -3.86
C PHE A 70 -6.18 17.30 -4.76
N ALA A 71 -7.04 16.27 -4.71
CA ALA A 71 -8.31 16.23 -5.41
C ALA A 71 -9.38 17.02 -4.63
N PRO A 72 -10.57 17.31 -5.23
CA PRO A 72 -11.68 17.90 -4.51
C PRO A 72 -11.94 17.24 -3.14
N PRO A 73 -12.28 18.02 -2.11
CA PRO A 73 -12.50 19.47 -2.11
C PRO A 73 -11.22 20.31 -1.94
N PHE A 74 -10.03 19.70 -1.91
CA PHE A 74 -8.76 20.37 -1.57
C PHE A 74 -7.99 20.85 -2.81
N GLU A 75 -8.67 21.06 -3.92
CA GLU A 75 -8.05 21.61 -5.14
C GLU A 75 -7.45 22.98 -4.82
N GLY A 76 -6.26 23.25 -5.36
CA GLY A 76 -5.54 24.51 -5.10
C GLY A 76 -4.62 24.47 -3.87
N VAL A 77 -4.74 23.47 -2.99
CA VAL A 77 -3.70 23.22 -1.97
C VAL A 77 -2.53 22.50 -2.60
N VAL A 78 -1.32 23.02 -2.40
CA VAL A 78 -0.07 22.31 -2.67
C VAL A 78 0.69 22.14 -1.36
N ALA A 79 0.97 20.90 -0.97
CA ALA A 79 1.85 20.61 0.15
C ALA A 79 3.23 20.26 -0.39
N ARG A 80 4.25 21.04 -0.04
CA ARG A 80 5.63 20.85 -0.49
C ARG A 80 6.52 20.41 0.66
N LEU A 81 7.22 19.30 0.47
CA LEU A 81 8.28 18.86 1.38
C LEU A 81 9.62 19.43 0.92
N GLY A 82 10.31 20.09 1.84
CA GLY A 82 11.70 20.51 1.69
C GLY A 82 12.62 19.54 2.41
N CYS A 83 13.74 19.20 1.77
CA CYS A 83 14.64 18.15 2.25
C CYS A 83 16.07 18.65 2.46
N VAL A 84 16.69 18.20 3.54
CA VAL A 84 18.08 18.51 3.91
C VAL A 84 19.08 17.52 3.31
N SER A 85 18.59 16.37 2.84
CA SER A 85 19.36 15.38 2.09
C SER A 85 18.45 14.68 1.08
N GLU A 86 19.02 13.83 0.21
CA GLU A 86 18.25 13.03 -0.75
C GLU A 86 17.27 12.04 -0.07
N THR A 87 17.32 11.86 1.25
CA THR A 87 16.52 10.87 1.99
C THR A 87 15.79 11.45 3.20
N VAL A 88 16.07 12.69 3.61
CA VAL A 88 15.50 13.29 4.82
C VAL A 88 14.85 14.61 4.50
N CYS A 89 13.51 14.62 4.62
CA CYS A 89 12.71 15.82 4.57
C CYS A 89 12.30 16.25 5.98
N ASN A 90 12.52 17.51 6.31
CA ASN A 90 12.31 18.06 7.65
C ASN A 90 11.41 19.31 7.65
N LEU A 91 10.94 19.72 6.48
CA LEU A 91 10.15 20.93 6.29
C LEU A 91 8.92 20.62 5.45
N LEU A 92 7.77 21.13 5.87
CA LEU A 92 6.52 21.10 5.10
C LEU A 92 6.01 22.53 4.95
N VAL A 93 5.81 22.95 3.71
CA VAL A 93 5.19 24.22 3.34
C VAL A 93 3.87 23.95 2.64
N VAL A 94 2.91 24.85 2.82
CA VAL A 94 1.63 24.81 2.11
C VAL A 94 1.50 26.06 1.26
N GLU A 95 1.15 25.88 -0.02
CA GLU A 95 0.93 26.96 -0.97
C GLU A 95 -0.53 26.94 -1.46
N PRO A 96 -1.25 28.08 -1.45
CA PRO A 96 -0.87 29.34 -0.78
C PRO A 96 -0.75 29.18 0.74
N PRO A 97 0.05 30.03 1.42
CA PRO A 97 0.07 30.06 2.88
C PRO A 97 -1.33 30.37 3.41
N ASP A 98 -1.67 29.79 4.57
CA ASP A 98 -2.97 29.98 5.23
C ASP A 98 -4.21 29.55 4.42
N HIS A 99 -4.04 28.60 3.48
CA HIS A 99 -5.17 28.05 2.73
C HIS A 99 -6.27 27.53 3.68
N ALA A 100 -7.51 27.99 3.46
CA ALA A 100 -8.64 27.74 4.37
C ALA A 100 -8.91 26.25 4.63
N ASP A 101 -8.71 25.40 3.63
CA ASP A 101 -8.94 23.96 3.76
C ASP A 101 -7.77 23.17 4.38
N TRP A 102 -6.62 23.81 4.63
CA TRP A 102 -5.45 23.12 5.19
C TRP A 102 -5.74 22.40 6.53
N PRO A 103 -6.45 22.98 7.52
CA PRO A 103 -6.74 22.28 8.77
C PRO A 103 -7.54 20.98 8.56
N ALA A 104 -8.50 20.99 7.63
CA ALA A 104 -9.31 19.82 7.29
C ALA A 104 -8.46 18.77 6.56
N LEU A 105 -7.66 19.19 5.56
CA LEU A 105 -6.75 18.31 4.86
C LEU A 105 -5.71 17.69 5.80
N ARG A 106 -5.10 18.49 6.67
CA ARG A 106 -4.12 18.06 7.68
C ARG A 106 -4.67 16.94 8.56
N THR A 107 -5.96 16.98 8.88
CA THR A 107 -6.62 15.89 9.62
C THR A 107 -6.64 14.60 8.80
N GLN A 108 -6.95 14.66 7.50
CA GLN A 108 -6.91 13.49 6.61
C GLN A 108 -5.48 12.97 6.39
N LEU A 109 -4.47 13.83 6.31
CA LEU A 109 -3.06 13.42 6.14
C LEU A 109 -2.53 12.63 7.34
N ARG A 110 -3.05 12.89 8.54
CA ARG A 110 -2.72 12.09 9.74
C ARG A 110 -3.24 10.66 9.65
N GLU A 111 -4.22 10.41 8.79
CA GLU A 111 -4.82 9.10 8.55
C GLU A 111 -4.05 8.30 7.49
N ILE A 112 -2.93 8.80 6.94
CA ILE A 112 -2.04 7.98 6.11
C ILE A 112 -1.46 6.85 6.98
N ARG A 113 -1.46 5.62 6.47
CA ARG A 113 -0.83 4.45 7.10
C ARG A 113 0.05 3.73 6.09
N SER A 114 1.15 3.17 6.56
CA SER A 114 2.07 2.35 5.78
C SER A 114 2.29 1.04 6.50
N TYR A 115 2.22 -0.06 5.75
CA TYR A 115 2.35 -1.42 6.25
C TYR A 115 3.43 -2.16 5.47
N VAL A 116 4.30 -2.83 6.22
CA VAL A 116 5.22 -3.85 5.74
C VAL A 116 4.95 -5.05 6.63
N LEU A 117 3.95 -5.84 6.25
CA LEU A 117 3.45 -6.90 7.12
C LEU A 117 4.51 -7.98 7.28
N ASP A 118 4.71 -8.40 8.53
CA ASP A 118 5.57 -9.50 8.88
C ASP A 118 4.74 -10.64 9.48
N HIS A 119 4.92 -11.84 8.96
CA HIS A 119 4.12 -12.99 9.36
C HIS A 119 4.46 -13.47 10.78
N GLU A 120 5.70 -13.32 11.25
CA GLU A 120 6.06 -13.66 12.63
C GLU A 120 5.37 -12.68 13.58
N ALA A 121 5.45 -11.37 13.28
CA ALA A 121 4.75 -10.34 14.03
C ALA A 121 3.22 -10.55 14.05
N LEU A 122 2.60 -10.82 12.90
CA LEU A 122 1.15 -11.10 12.80
C LEU A 122 0.70 -12.28 13.67
N ALA A 123 1.60 -13.23 13.94
CA ALA A 123 1.34 -14.39 14.78
C ALA A 123 1.55 -14.14 16.27
N GLU A 124 2.15 -13.00 16.66
CA GLU A 124 2.46 -12.71 18.06
C GLU A 124 1.18 -12.48 18.90
N PRO A 125 1.14 -13.01 20.13
CA PRO A 125 0.12 -12.64 21.09
C PRO A 125 0.27 -11.15 21.46
N ALA A 126 -0.85 -10.44 21.51
CA ALA A 126 -0.86 -9.00 21.81
C ALA A 126 -1.48 -8.72 23.18
N ALA A 127 -1.10 -7.60 23.79
CA ALA A 127 -1.79 -7.11 24.98
C ALA A 127 -3.27 -6.84 24.63
N ARG A 128 -4.19 -7.21 25.52
CA ARG A 128 -5.64 -7.02 25.34
C ARG A 128 -6.07 -5.54 25.38
N ALA A 129 -5.13 -4.62 25.47
CA ALA A 129 -5.38 -3.19 25.40
C ALA A 129 -6.19 -2.85 24.14
N ALA A 130 -7.26 -2.08 24.31
CA ALA A 130 -8.13 -1.72 23.20
C ALA A 130 -7.35 -0.89 22.16
N THR A 131 -7.19 -1.46 20.98
CA THR A 131 -6.57 -0.82 19.81
C THR A 131 -7.41 -1.10 18.58
N THR A 132 -7.68 -0.06 17.80
CA THR A 132 -8.41 -0.20 16.51
C THR A 132 -7.48 -0.14 15.32
N THR A 133 -6.21 0.25 15.51
CA THR A 133 -5.26 0.42 14.42
C THR A 133 -4.26 -0.73 14.42
N LEU A 134 -4.15 -1.42 13.29
CA LEU A 134 -3.11 -2.41 13.05
C LEU A 134 -1.73 -1.72 13.05
N ALA A 135 -0.76 -2.33 13.73
CA ALA A 135 0.63 -1.91 13.74
C ALA A 135 1.25 -2.05 12.33
N PRO A 136 2.28 -1.26 11.96
CA PRO A 136 2.88 -1.30 10.63
C PRO A 136 3.35 -2.68 10.16
N ASP A 137 3.82 -3.51 11.09
CA ASP A 137 4.26 -4.89 10.89
C ASP A 137 3.14 -5.93 11.10
N GLY A 138 2.01 -5.52 11.68
CA GLY A 138 0.90 -6.41 12.04
C GLY A 138 0.97 -7.02 13.43
N GLY A 139 1.98 -6.67 14.25
CA GLY A 139 2.28 -7.29 15.56
C GLY A 139 1.15 -7.31 16.60
N ASN A 140 0.12 -6.48 16.40
CA ASN A 140 -1.02 -6.37 17.29
C ASN A 140 -2.33 -6.96 16.70
N LEU A 141 -2.24 -7.81 15.67
CA LEU A 141 -3.41 -8.35 14.97
C LEU A 141 -4.43 -9.00 15.92
N ALA A 142 -3.98 -9.82 16.87
CA ALA A 142 -4.87 -10.44 17.85
C ALA A 142 -5.68 -9.40 18.65
N ALA A 143 -5.04 -8.30 19.08
CA ALA A 143 -5.70 -7.21 19.81
C ALA A 143 -6.65 -6.38 18.94
N VAL A 144 -6.30 -6.17 17.68
CA VAL A 144 -7.18 -5.50 16.71
C VAL A 144 -8.43 -6.33 16.45
N LEU A 145 -8.28 -7.64 16.19
CA LEU A 145 -9.41 -8.55 15.98
C LEU A 145 -10.27 -8.68 17.24
N HIS A 146 -9.65 -8.70 18.43
CA HIS A 146 -10.39 -8.66 19.70
C HIS A 146 -11.21 -7.39 19.84
N THR A 147 -10.60 -6.23 19.60
CA THR A 147 -11.29 -4.94 19.66
C THR A 147 -12.41 -4.86 18.63
N LEU A 148 -12.19 -5.37 17.41
CA LEU A 148 -13.21 -5.44 16.35
C LEU A 148 -14.39 -6.31 16.79
N ARG A 149 -14.13 -7.49 17.37
CA ARG A 149 -15.18 -8.37 17.89
C ARG A 149 -16.04 -7.71 18.98
N GLU A 150 -15.43 -6.94 19.87
CA GLU A 150 -16.15 -6.28 20.97
C GLU A 150 -16.91 -5.02 20.52
N ARG A 151 -16.32 -4.22 19.63
CA ARG A 151 -16.86 -2.89 19.27
C ARG A 151 -17.68 -2.88 17.98
N ALA A 152 -17.42 -3.83 17.08
CA ALA A 152 -17.99 -3.90 15.74
C ALA A 152 -18.25 -5.39 15.37
N PRO A 153 -19.13 -6.09 16.13
CA PRO A 153 -19.32 -7.53 15.97
C PRO A 153 -19.86 -7.93 14.59
N ALA A 154 -20.61 -7.05 13.92
CA ALA A 154 -21.11 -7.30 12.57
C ALA A 154 -19.95 -7.32 11.56
N GLU A 155 -19.02 -6.39 11.66
CA GLU A 155 -17.81 -6.31 10.84
C GLU A 155 -16.88 -7.50 11.12
N TYR A 156 -16.68 -7.87 12.39
CA TYR A 156 -15.92 -9.07 12.75
C TYR A 156 -16.55 -10.36 12.20
N ALA A 157 -17.88 -10.50 12.28
CA ALA A 157 -18.59 -11.64 11.71
C ALA A 157 -18.46 -11.69 10.19
N ALA A 158 -18.54 -10.54 9.51
CA ALA A 158 -18.37 -10.45 8.06
C ALA A 158 -16.94 -10.76 7.62
N LEU A 159 -15.93 -10.27 8.37
CA LEU A 159 -14.52 -10.62 8.19
C LEU A 159 -14.33 -12.14 8.31
N THR A 160 -14.88 -12.73 9.38
CA THR A 160 -14.78 -14.17 9.64
C THR A 160 -15.43 -14.95 8.51
N ALA A 161 -16.65 -14.59 8.11
CA ALA A 161 -17.35 -15.24 7.00
C ALA A 161 -16.54 -15.16 5.69
N GLU A 162 -15.90 -14.03 5.42
CA GLU A 162 -15.08 -13.84 4.23
C GLU A 162 -13.82 -14.72 4.27
N LEU A 163 -13.13 -14.81 5.41
CA LEU A 163 -12.01 -15.73 5.59
C LEU A 163 -12.43 -17.18 5.35
N LEU A 164 -13.53 -17.63 5.96
CA LEU A 164 -14.00 -19.02 5.85
C LEU A 164 -14.48 -19.33 4.42
N ARG A 165 -15.03 -18.34 3.70
CA ARG A 165 -15.36 -18.47 2.27
C ARG A 165 -14.10 -18.69 1.43
N MET A 166 -13.01 -18.00 1.74
CA MET A 166 -11.74 -18.17 1.05
C MET A 166 -11.04 -19.47 1.45
N MET A 167 -11.11 -19.86 2.71
CA MET A 167 -10.39 -20.99 3.32
C MET A 167 -11.38 -21.96 4.00
N PRO A 168 -12.08 -22.81 3.22
CA PRO A 168 -13.16 -23.67 3.72
C PRO A 168 -12.69 -24.80 4.65
N GLU A 169 -11.38 -25.04 4.77
CA GLU A 169 -10.82 -25.96 5.76
C GLU A 169 -10.99 -25.46 7.21
N PHE A 170 -11.20 -24.16 7.40
CA PHE A 170 -11.44 -23.58 8.71
C PHE A 170 -12.94 -23.44 9.01
N GLY A 171 -13.28 -23.49 10.29
CA GLY A 171 -14.61 -23.26 10.85
C GLY A 171 -14.69 -22.08 11.84
N GLY A 172 -13.62 -21.31 12.03
CA GLY A 172 -13.67 -20.08 12.83
C GLY A 172 -12.34 -19.39 13.10
N VAL A 173 -12.41 -18.10 13.42
CA VAL A 173 -11.31 -17.29 13.95
C VAL A 173 -11.46 -17.22 15.46
N GLU A 174 -10.46 -17.66 16.19
CA GLU A 174 -10.48 -17.75 17.65
C GLU A 174 -9.45 -16.81 18.27
N LEU A 175 -9.84 -16.18 19.39
CA LEU A 175 -8.99 -15.31 20.18
C LEU A 175 -8.92 -15.90 21.58
N VAL A 176 -7.78 -16.50 21.89
CA VAL A 176 -7.56 -17.29 23.11
C VAL A 176 -6.68 -16.53 24.09
N PRO A 177 -6.92 -16.58 25.41
CA PRO A 177 -6.01 -16.01 26.40
C PRO A 177 -4.61 -16.64 26.32
N ASP A 178 -3.56 -15.82 26.40
CA ASP A 178 -2.15 -16.23 26.34
C ASP A 178 -1.37 -15.80 27.59
N GLY A 179 -1.91 -16.15 28.76
CA GLY A 179 -1.34 -15.73 30.05
C GLY A 179 -1.39 -14.21 30.30
N GLY A 180 -1.48 -13.84 31.58
CA GLY A 180 -1.62 -12.42 31.96
C GLY A 180 -2.81 -11.75 31.26
N ASP A 181 -2.58 -10.54 30.72
CA ASP A 181 -3.56 -9.76 29.94
C ASP A 181 -3.23 -9.79 28.43
N ARG A 182 -2.77 -10.94 27.93
CA ARG A 182 -2.47 -11.15 26.51
C ARG A 182 -3.49 -12.08 25.86
N ILE A 183 -3.62 -11.91 24.55
CA ILE A 183 -4.50 -12.70 23.70
C ILE A 183 -3.73 -13.14 22.46
N ALA A 184 -3.89 -14.41 22.11
CA ALA A 184 -3.34 -15.03 20.92
C ALA A 184 -4.45 -15.32 19.90
N LEU A 185 -4.07 -15.31 18.64
CA LEU A 185 -4.91 -15.69 17.51
C LEU A 185 -4.76 -17.19 17.24
N ALA A 186 -5.86 -17.85 16.90
CA ALA A 186 -5.89 -19.21 16.38
C ALA A 186 -6.99 -19.36 15.34
N LEU A 187 -6.87 -20.32 14.43
CA LEU A 187 -7.98 -20.74 13.57
C LEU A 187 -8.48 -22.12 13.99
N ARG A 188 -9.79 -22.29 14.03
CA ARG A 188 -10.41 -23.60 14.25
C ARG A 188 -10.59 -24.29 12.90
N LEU A 189 -10.12 -25.52 12.73
CA LEU A 189 -10.44 -26.38 11.59
C LEU A 189 -11.91 -26.81 11.60
N ALA A 190 -12.45 -27.22 10.46
CA ALA A 190 -13.84 -27.68 10.34
C ALA A 190 -14.16 -28.87 11.30
N GLU A 191 -13.19 -29.74 11.55
CA GLU A 191 -13.26 -30.85 12.49
C GLU A 191 -13.06 -30.47 13.97
N GLY A 192 -12.77 -29.20 14.26
CA GLY A 192 -12.75 -28.62 15.61
C GLY A 192 -11.37 -28.36 16.23
N THR A 193 -10.28 -28.86 15.63
CA THR A 193 -8.91 -28.62 16.11
C THR A 193 -8.55 -27.14 16.03
N LEU A 194 -7.90 -26.58 17.05
CA LEU A 194 -7.35 -25.22 17.02
C LEU A 194 -5.91 -25.24 16.52
N ILE A 195 -5.60 -24.44 15.51
CA ILE A 195 -4.25 -24.18 15.03
C ILE A 195 -3.84 -22.78 15.52
N PRO A 196 -2.82 -22.65 16.39
CA PRO A 196 -2.34 -21.36 16.86
C PRO A 196 -1.69 -20.57 15.72
N ALA A 197 -1.69 -19.24 15.80
CA ALA A 197 -1.24 -18.38 14.71
C ALA A 197 0.20 -18.64 14.24
N HIS A 198 1.11 -19.03 15.15
CA HIS A 198 2.50 -19.33 14.81
C HIS A 198 2.68 -20.65 14.00
N GLU A 199 1.64 -21.47 13.93
CA GLU A 199 1.61 -22.69 13.09
C GLU A 199 0.86 -22.46 11.77
N LEU A 200 0.24 -21.30 11.57
CA LEU A 200 -0.46 -20.96 10.32
C LEU A 200 0.56 -20.61 9.22
N SER A 201 0.16 -20.86 7.96
CA SER A 201 0.97 -20.43 6.82
C SER A 201 1.03 -18.90 6.73
N GLN A 202 2.14 -18.38 6.21
CA GLN A 202 2.35 -16.93 6.03
C GLN A 202 1.21 -16.27 5.27
N GLY A 203 0.73 -16.91 4.20
CA GLY A 203 -0.37 -16.38 3.39
C GLY A 203 -1.69 -16.24 4.14
N ILE A 204 -1.98 -17.11 5.11
CA ILE A 204 -3.17 -16.98 5.97
C ILE A 204 -3.05 -15.77 6.88
N LEU A 205 -1.88 -15.55 7.48
CA LEU A 205 -1.63 -14.42 8.36
C LEU A 205 -1.69 -13.09 7.59
N TYR A 206 -1.10 -13.02 6.40
CA TYR A 206 -1.22 -11.85 5.52
C TYR A 206 -2.67 -11.59 5.09
N LEU A 207 -3.40 -12.63 4.72
CA LEU A 207 -4.83 -12.51 4.41
C LEU A 207 -5.62 -11.97 5.60
N LEU A 208 -5.40 -12.49 6.81
CA LEU A 208 -6.03 -11.99 8.03
C LEU A 208 -5.67 -10.53 8.32
N GLY A 209 -4.42 -10.13 8.12
CA GLY A 209 -3.98 -8.74 8.25
C GLY A 209 -4.72 -7.81 7.28
N VAL A 210 -4.82 -8.19 6.00
CA VAL A 210 -5.55 -7.40 5.00
C VAL A 210 -7.06 -7.40 5.24
N LEU A 211 -7.65 -8.52 5.67
CA LEU A 211 -9.05 -8.57 6.05
C LEU A 211 -9.34 -7.70 7.28
N ALA A 212 -8.44 -7.65 8.27
CA ALA A 212 -8.58 -6.75 9.42
C ALA A 212 -8.61 -5.28 8.98
N LEU A 213 -7.80 -4.90 7.99
CA LEU A 213 -7.84 -3.56 7.38
C LEU A 213 -9.15 -3.35 6.59
N ALA A 214 -9.55 -4.32 5.77
CA ALA A 214 -10.70 -4.21 4.86
C ALA A 214 -12.06 -4.14 5.55
N PHE A 215 -12.15 -4.69 6.76
CA PHE A 215 -13.35 -4.71 7.60
C PHE A 215 -13.24 -3.76 8.81
N ASP A 216 -12.21 -2.91 8.86
CA ASP A 216 -12.17 -1.79 9.81
C ASP A 216 -13.38 -0.87 9.55
N PRO A 217 -14.23 -0.58 10.55
CA PRO A 217 -15.36 0.34 10.41
C PRO A 217 -14.93 1.79 10.14
N ALA A 218 -13.70 2.16 10.49
CA ALA A 218 -13.13 3.50 10.31
C ALA A 218 -11.73 3.44 9.69
N PRO A 219 -11.60 2.96 8.43
CA PRO A 219 -10.31 2.74 7.80
C PRO A 219 -9.58 4.07 7.50
N PRO A 220 -8.25 4.05 7.36
CA PRO A 220 -7.45 5.23 7.02
C PRO A 220 -7.85 5.85 5.67
N ARG A 221 -7.43 7.10 5.41
CA ARG A 221 -7.68 7.77 4.11
C ARG A 221 -6.72 7.34 3.02
N VAL A 222 -5.51 6.98 3.40
CA VAL A 222 -4.47 6.49 2.49
C VAL A 222 -3.81 5.29 3.13
N LEU A 223 -3.72 4.20 2.38
CA LEU A 223 -3.14 2.94 2.80
C LEU A 223 -1.98 2.59 1.87
N CYS A 224 -0.78 2.51 2.43
CA CYS A 224 0.40 2.04 1.72
C CYS A 224 0.72 0.61 2.16
N ILE A 225 0.92 -0.31 1.23
CA ILE A 225 1.31 -1.71 1.53
C ILE A 225 2.46 -2.12 0.62
N GLU A 226 3.61 -2.43 1.20
CA GLU A 226 4.74 -2.97 0.44
C GLU A 226 4.61 -4.49 0.25
N GLU A 227 5.00 -4.97 -0.92
CA GLU A 227 5.00 -6.40 -1.30
C GLU A 227 3.69 -7.09 -0.95
N VAL A 228 2.59 -6.51 -1.41
CA VAL A 228 1.24 -6.83 -0.94
C VAL A 228 0.86 -8.29 -1.17
N ASP A 229 1.34 -8.88 -2.25
CA ASP A 229 1.11 -10.27 -2.65
C ASP A 229 2.09 -11.29 -2.04
N ARG A 230 3.01 -10.84 -1.18
CA ARG A 230 4.02 -11.71 -0.57
C ARG A 230 3.40 -12.89 0.15
N GLY A 231 3.89 -14.10 -0.12
CA GLY A 231 3.43 -15.33 0.52
C GLY A 231 2.01 -15.77 0.12
N ILE A 232 1.34 -15.05 -0.79
CA ILE A 232 0.01 -15.40 -1.28
C ILE A 232 0.14 -16.35 -2.47
N HIS A 233 -0.54 -17.49 -2.39
CA HIS A 233 -0.59 -18.44 -3.50
C HIS A 233 -1.28 -17.80 -4.72
N PRO A 234 -0.80 -17.97 -5.97
CA PRO A 234 -1.35 -17.29 -7.15
C PRO A 234 -2.87 -17.44 -7.34
N ARG A 235 -3.41 -18.63 -7.02
CA ARG A 235 -4.86 -18.90 -7.06
C ARG A 235 -5.70 -18.09 -6.05
N ARG A 236 -5.08 -17.37 -5.12
CA ARG A 236 -5.71 -16.55 -4.07
C ARG A 236 -5.52 -15.05 -4.26
N LEU A 237 -4.73 -14.66 -5.26
CA LEU A 237 -4.42 -13.25 -5.52
C LEU A 237 -5.67 -12.43 -5.86
N ARG A 238 -6.67 -13.04 -6.50
CA ARG A 238 -7.93 -12.37 -6.82
C ARG A 238 -8.68 -12.00 -5.55
N GLU A 239 -8.88 -12.95 -4.65
CA GLU A 239 -9.56 -12.71 -3.38
C GLU A 239 -8.83 -11.66 -2.54
N PHE A 240 -7.50 -11.68 -2.57
CA PHE A 240 -6.66 -10.70 -1.89
C PHE A 240 -6.81 -9.28 -2.48
N ARG A 241 -6.78 -9.15 -3.82
CA ARG A 241 -7.09 -7.89 -4.51
C ARG A 241 -8.50 -7.41 -4.17
N ASP A 242 -9.49 -8.29 -4.15
CA ASP A 242 -10.88 -7.94 -3.89
C ASP A 242 -11.07 -7.39 -2.46
N ALA A 243 -10.32 -7.89 -1.47
CA ALA A 243 -10.28 -7.31 -0.13
C ALA A 243 -9.73 -5.87 -0.12
N LEU A 244 -8.75 -5.55 -0.97
CA LEU A 244 -8.25 -4.19 -1.14
C LEU A 244 -9.21 -3.31 -1.95
N TYR A 245 -9.89 -3.86 -2.96
CA TYR A 245 -10.93 -3.15 -3.71
C TYR A 245 -12.13 -2.82 -2.82
N ARG A 246 -12.44 -3.64 -1.82
CA ARG A 246 -13.42 -3.29 -0.78
C ARG A 246 -13.04 -1.98 -0.06
N LEU A 247 -11.75 -1.70 0.09
CA LEU A 247 -11.24 -0.45 0.68
C LEU A 247 -11.30 0.72 -0.29
N SER A 248 -10.77 0.57 -1.51
CA SER A 248 -10.65 1.64 -2.50
C SER A 248 -11.93 1.98 -3.26
N HIS A 249 -12.79 0.98 -3.47
CA HIS A 249 -14.03 1.07 -4.26
C HIS A 249 -15.24 0.60 -3.44
N PRO A 250 -15.50 1.20 -2.24
CA PRO A 250 -16.49 0.68 -1.29
C PRO A 250 -17.91 0.54 -1.85
N GLN A 251 -18.28 1.40 -2.81
CA GLN A 251 -19.61 1.37 -3.43
C GLN A 251 -19.84 0.08 -4.23
N ALA A 252 -18.80 -0.48 -4.89
CA ALA A 252 -18.89 -1.76 -5.60
C ALA A 252 -19.19 -2.94 -4.67
N PHE A 253 -18.95 -2.76 -3.37
CA PHE A 253 -19.21 -3.74 -2.31
C PHE A 253 -20.43 -3.36 -1.44
N GLY A 254 -21.26 -2.41 -1.90
CA GLY A 254 -22.45 -1.96 -1.19
C GLY A 254 -22.19 -1.16 0.08
N LEU A 255 -20.96 -0.67 0.28
CA LEU A 255 -20.58 0.07 1.49
C LEU A 255 -20.78 1.58 1.33
N LYS A 256 -21.38 2.20 2.35
CA LYS A 256 -21.62 3.65 2.42
C LYS A 256 -20.52 4.34 3.22
N ARG A 257 -19.29 4.31 2.71
CA ARG A 257 -18.15 5.05 3.29
C ARG A 257 -17.30 5.68 2.19
N ALA A 258 -16.41 6.59 2.59
CA ALA A 258 -15.45 7.17 1.68
C ALA A 258 -14.44 6.11 1.19
N PRO A 259 -13.95 6.24 -0.06
CA PRO A 259 -12.89 5.38 -0.58
C PRO A 259 -11.58 5.61 0.18
N VAL A 260 -10.82 4.53 0.34
CA VAL A 260 -9.44 4.58 0.83
C VAL A 260 -8.51 4.63 -0.37
N GLN A 261 -7.61 5.61 -0.42
CA GLN A 261 -6.61 5.63 -1.48
C GLN A 261 -5.53 4.59 -1.19
N ILE A 262 -5.32 3.63 -2.09
CA ILE A 262 -4.34 2.55 -1.92
C ILE A 262 -3.12 2.81 -2.80
N VAL A 263 -1.94 2.71 -2.21
CA VAL A 263 -0.65 2.69 -2.91
C VAL A 263 0.08 1.43 -2.51
N THR A 264 0.31 0.52 -3.43
CA THR A 264 0.86 -0.78 -3.11
C THR A 264 1.94 -1.20 -4.07
N THR A 265 2.88 -2.04 -3.62
CA THR A 265 3.96 -2.55 -4.47
C THR A 265 3.82 -4.05 -4.66
N SER A 266 4.22 -4.54 -5.83
CA SER A 266 4.23 -5.96 -6.15
C SER A 266 5.40 -6.30 -7.06
N HIS A 267 5.84 -7.56 -6.97
CA HIS A 267 6.78 -8.17 -7.88
C HIS A 267 6.18 -9.39 -8.60
N SER A 268 4.87 -9.63 -8.48
CA SER A 268 4.21 -10.82 -9.03
C SER A 268 3.58 -10.53 -10.40
N PRO A 269 4.05 -11.21 -11.47
CA PRO A 269 3.40 -11.17 -12.79
C PRO A 269 1.91 -11.53 -12.71
N TYR A 270 1.56 -12.51 -11.87
CA TYR A 270 0.19 -12.97 -11.69
C TYR A 270 -0.70 -11.94 -11.00
N PHE A 271 -0.14 -11.08 -10.15
CA PHE A 271 -0.92 -10.02 -9.50
C PHE A 271 -1.24 -8.91 -10.50
N ILE A 272 -0.28 -8.56 -11.37
CA ILE A 272 -0.45 -7.55 -12.44
C ILE A 272 -1.55 -7.99 -13.42
N ASP A 273 -1.63 -9.28 -13.75
CA ASP A 273 -2.67 -9.82 -14.63
C ASP A 273 -4.09 -9.53 -14.15
N LEU A 274 -4.29 -9.34 -12.85
CA LEU A 274 -5.59 -8.98 -12.30
C LEU A 274 -6.02 -7.54 -12.64
N PHE A 275 -5.12 -6.71 -13.16
CA PHE A 275 -5.37 -5.31 -13.50
C PHE A 275 -5.58 -5.11 -15.01
N ARG A 276 -5.74 -6.19 -15.78
CA ARG A 276 -5.98 -6.13 -17.23
C ARG A 276 -7.18 -5.26 -17.63
N GLU A 277 -8.24 -5.28 -16.82
CA GLU A 277 -9.46 -4.47 -17.04
C GLU A 277 -9.36 -3.06 -16.45
N HIS A 278 -8.32 -2.80 -15.64
CA HIS A 278 -8.05 -1.54 -14.96
C HIS A 278 -6.57 -1.13 -15.12
N PRO A 279 -6.03 -1.06 -16.34
CA PRO A 279 -4.61 -0.77 -16.56
C PRO A 279 -4.23 0.63 -16.05
N GLU A 280 -5.18 1.55 -15.92
CA GLU A 280 -5.00 2.86 -15.32
C GLU A 280 -4.56 2.80 -13.86
N GLU A 281 -4.76 1.68 -13.16
CA GLU A 281 -4.35 1.50 -11.76
C GLU A 281 -2.89 1.03 -11.64
N VAL A 282 -2.26 0.58 -12.74
CA VAL A 282 -0.88 0.06 -12.74
C VAL A 282 0.12 1.17 -13.09
N VAL A 283 1.11 1.34 -12.22
CA VAL A 283 2.23 2.27 -12.35
C VAL A 283 3.51 1.47 -12.53
N ILE A 284 4.17 1.64 -13.67
CA ILE A 284 5.51 1.12 -13.91
C ILE A 284 6.54 2.13 -13.43
N THR A 285 7.52 1.62 -12.70
CA THR A 285 8.74 2.34 -12.36
C THR A 285 9.89 1.84 -13.21
N GLU A 286 10.54 2.77 -13.89
CA GLU A 286 11.74 2.50 -14.68
C GLU A 286 12.95 3.15 -14.01
N LYS A 287 14.11 2.54 -14.19
CA LYS A 287 15.37 3.09 -13.69
C LYS A 287 16.37 3.07 -14.83
N HIS A 288 16.83 4.27 -15.20
CA HIS A 288 17.86 4.47 -16.20
C HIS A 288 19.08 5.08 -15.51
N GLY A 289 20.12 4.27 -15.30
CA GLY A 289 21.29 4.64 -14.49
C GLY A 289 20.91 5.09 -13.07
N ARG A 290 21.03 6.40 -12.79
CA ARG A 290 20.72 7.00 -11.45
C ARG A 290 19.36 7.70 -11.38
N ALA A 291 18.61 7.75 -12.48
CA ALA A 291 17.31 8.40 -12.53
C ALA A 291 16.20 7.34 -12.63
N ALA A 292 15.10 7.58 -11.93
CA ALA A 292 13.91 6.76 -12.01
C ALA A 292 12.68 7.60 -12.35
N THR A 293 11.76 6.99 -13.10
CA THR A 293 10.54 7.61 -13.62
C THR A 293 9.33 6.76 -13.26
N PHE A 294 8.16 7.40 -13.24
CA PHE A 294 6.87 6.73 -13.10
C PHE A 294 6.09 6.91 -14.41
N ALA A 295 5.45 5.85 -14.88
CA ALA A 295 4.50 5.90 -15.99
C ALA A 295 3.33 4.97 -15.68
N ARG A 296 2.10 5.35 -16.03
CA ARG A 296 0.97 4.42 -16.00
C ARG A 296 1.00 3.54 -17.23
N LEU A 297 0.42 2.34 -17.14
CA LEU A 297 0.22 1.53 -18.35
C LEU A 297 -0.59 2.28 -19.40
N THR A 298 -1.59 3.05 -18.97
CA THR A 298 -2.45 3.84 -19.89
C THR A 298 -1.74 5.03 -20.53
N ASP A 299 -0.54 5.40 -20.09
CA ASP A 299 0.26 6.43 -20.76
C ASP A 299 0.92 5.87 -22.03
N ARG A 300 0.90 4.54 -22.21
CA ARG A 300 1.45 3.86 -23.37
C ARG A 300 0.48 3.86 -24.56
N PRO A 301 0.89 4.36 -25.73
CA PRO A 301 0.03 4.38 -26.91
C PRO A 301 -0.21 2.99 -27.50
N ASP A 302 0.72 2.04 -27.29
CA ASP A 302 0.68 0.66 -27.79
C ASP A 302 -0.04 -0.32 -26.86
N LEU A 303 -0.57 0.15 -25.71
CA LEU A 303 -1.23 -0.71 -24.74
C LEU A 303 -2.42 -1.50 -25.32
N PRO A 304 -3.32 -0.92 -26.14
CA PRO A 304 -4.46 -1.66 -26.68
C PRO A 304 -4.05 -2.86 -27.53
N GLU A 305 -2.99 -2.73 -28.33
CA GLU A 305 -2.41 -3.81 -29.14
C GLU A 305 -1.77 -4.87 -28.24
N LEU A 306 -0.94 -4.45 -27.28
CA LEU A 306 -0.29 -5.34 -26.32
C LEU A 306 -1.29 -6.19 -25.52
N LEU A 307 -2.40 -5.59 -25.09
CA LEU A 307 -3.46 -6.31 -24.42
C LEU A 307 -4.05 -7.42 -25.31
N GLN A 308 -4.04 -7.31 -26.64
CA GLN A 308 -4.52 -8.39 -27.51
C GLN A 308 -3.53 -9.55 -27.65
N GLU A 309 -2.24 -9.31 -27.42
CA GLU A 309 -1.16 -10.28 -27.67
C GLU A 309 -0.90 -11.24 -26.50
N GLY A 310 -1.10 -10.78 -25.26
CA GLY A 310 -0.75 -11.59 -24.09
C GLY A 310 -1.27 -11.07 -22.76
N SER A 311 -0.81 -11.71 -21.67
CA SER A 311 -1.09 -11.27 -20.30
C SER A 311 -0.14 -10.14 -19.90
N LEU A 312 -0.56 -9.28 -18.98
CA LEU A 312 0.29 -8.18 -18.50
C LEU A 312 1.53 -8.71 -17.78
N GLY A 313 1.38 -9.81 -17.03
CA GLY A 313 2.45 -10.49 -16.34
C GLY A 313 3.52 -11.01 -17.29
N ASP A 314 3.13 -11.70 -18.36
CA ASP A 314 4.08 -12.22 -19.36
C ASP A 314 4.82 -11.10 -20.09
N MET A 315 4.10 -10.02 -20.46
CA MET A 315 4.70 -8.87 -21.11
C MET A 315 5.61 -8.05 -20.18
N TRP A 316 5.31 -8.00 -18.88
CA TRP A 316 6.22 -7.41 -17.91
C TRP A 316 7.47 -8.26 -17.73
N PHE A 317 7.31 -9.57 -17.56
CA PHE A 317 8.41 -10.51 -17.38
C PHE A 317 9.37 -10.53 -18.58
N SER A 318 8.85 -10.44 -19.80
CA SER A 318 9.65 -10.39 -21.04
C SER A 318 10.29 -9.03 -21.31
N GLY A 319 9.96 -8.00 -20.51
CA GLY A 319 10.46 -6.63 -20.67
C GLY A 319 9.69 -5.78 -21.68
N ILE A 320 8.66 -6.30 -22.35
CA ILE A 320 7.83 -5.56 -23.31
C ILE A 320 7.16 -4.34 -22.66
N LEU A 321 6.67 -4.48 -21.43
CA LEU A 321 6.06 -3.37 -20.68
C LEU A 321 7.09 -2.39 -20.10
N GLY A 322 8.38 -2.72 -20.09
CA GLY A 322 9.41 -1.96 -19.38
C GLY A 322 9.40 -2.23 -17.87
N GLY A 323 10.16 -1.44 -17.12
CA GLY A 323 10.26 -1.62 -15.66
C GLY A 323 10.81 -2.98 -15.23
N VAL A 324 11.76 -3.53 -15.98
CA VAL A 324 12.55 -4.72 -15.61
C VAL A 324 13.98 -4.28 -15.26
N PRO A 325 14.76 -5.10 -14.54
CA PRO A 325 16.17 -4.78 -14.28
C PRO A 325 16.94 -4.58 -15.59
N GLU A 326 17.77 -3.54 -15.69
CA GLU A 326 18.70 -3.39 -16.81
C GLU A 326 19.64 -4.60 -16.85
N GLU A 327 19.75 -5.26 -18.00
CA GLU A 327 20.80 -6.24 -18.24
C GLU A 327 22.14 -5.51 -18.19
N GLY A 328 23.02 -5.90 -17.26
CA GLY A 328 24.36 -5.32 -17.18
C GLY A 328 25.15 -5.56 -18.47
N PRO A 329 26.22 -4.79 -18.71
CA PRO A 329 27.07 -4.95 -19.90
C PRO A 329 27.66 -6.37 -20.07
N ASP A 330 27.66 -7.21 -19.03
CA ASP A 330 28.20 -8.58 -19.06
C ASP A 330 27.27 -9.65 -19.67
N ALA A 331 26.00 -9.34 -19.97
CA ALA A 331 25.10 -10.33 -20.58
C ALA A 331 25.40 -10.58 -22.08
N ALA A 332 26.12 -9.67 -22.74
CA ALA A 332 26.47 -9.76 -24.15
C ALA A 332 27.87 -10.38 -24.42
N GLU A 333 28.68 -10.63 -23.39
CA GLU A 333 30.08 -11.09 -23.53
C GLU A 333 30.38 -12.44 -22.86
N LEU A 334 29.38 -13.31 -22.67
CA LEU A 334 29.66 -14.73 -22.40
C LEU A 334 29.96 -15.43 -23.73
N PRO A 335 31.19 -15.93 -23.98
CA PRO A 335 31.46 -16.78 -25.12
C PRO A 335 30.57 -18.00 -25.02
N ARG A 336 29.86 -18.32 -26.10
CA ARG A 336 29.27 -19.65 -26.26
C ARG A 336 30.43 -20.63 -26.43
N GLU A 337 30.86 -21.25 -25.34
CA GLU A 337 31.63 -22.50 -25.38
C GLU A 337 30.72 -23.69 -25.68
#